data_AF-A0A564SL78-F1
#
_entry.id   AF-A0A564SL78-F1
#
_cell.length_a   1.000
_cell.length_b   1.000
_cell.length_c   1.000
_cell.angle_alpha   90.00
_cell.angle_beta   90.00
_cell.angle_gamma   90.00
#
_symmetry.space_group_name_H-M   'P 1'
#
loop_
_entity.id
_entity.type
_entity.pdbx_description
1 polymer ?
#
loop_
_entity_poly.entity_id
_entity_poly.type
_entity_poly.pdbx_seq_one_letter_code
_entity_poly.pdbx_strand_id
1 'polypeptide(L)'
;MILLCDYYNQASKDLAYSLQAAGYDATTVVINPDGFLPQGALSPFTYYVEAVEETGKPRFFNQVPVPAFWEISGNNQMARVSNLTEERALITYPEGSKARIIKSVQWLDKSGKIRQVDHYNKYGFCFAKTTHDENGQAVFTSYQTKEGDERILESHLTSDILLTLPGQALRRFANRTEFVKAFLAQVFGDIDHIIFNSLATPFIVSWTMENTGATDILVWQEPIGDILPGNMNGILEDNSARANAIIIPDKATYEKALTLVPEDKKHKVLSLGYAYDFKKNHGKPRNAFIATNSDQIECLEVLVESLPDVTFQIAAVTEMSPRLLSMMRYSNVVLHPNASHKQLDKLYQESDLYLDINHYNELYKATRTAFEHQLLILAFSETAHGRVYTAPEHIYASQDYPAMVAKIKQVLGGSQAMQEAIQAQKAQANTLPASEMVDRLQSLLGGNHV
;
A
#
# COMPACT_ATOMS: atom_id res chain seq x y z
N MET A 1 13.57 2.78 19.03
CA MET A 1 12.45 1.91 18.59
C MET A 1 12.48 1.71 17.07
N ILE A 2 12.02 0.55 16.58
CA ILE A 2 12.00 0.21 15.15
C ILE A 2 10.61 -0.27 14.75
N LEU A 3 10.14 0.14 13.56
CA LEU A 3 9.02 -0.50 12.87
C LEU A 3 9.60 -1.47 11.81
N LEU A 4 9.52 -2.78 12.06
CA LEU A 4 10.03 -3.84 11.19
C LEU A 4 8.90 -4.42 10.32
N CYS A 5 8.83 -3.98 9.07
CA CYS A 5 7.82 -4.42 8.12
C CYS A 5 8.34 -5.56 7.24
N ASP A 6 7.47 -6.52 6.91
CA ASP A 6 7.82 -7.55 5.93
C ASP A 6 7.85 -6.95 4.51
N TYR A 7 6.80 -6.22 4.12
CA TYR A 7 6.67 -5.53 2.83
C TYR A 7 6.25 -4.06 3.03
N TYR A 8 6.55 -3.20 2.05
CA TYR A 8 6.15 -1.78 2.09
C TYR A 8 4.83 -1.50 1.35
N ASN A 9 3.74 -2.06 1.85
CA ASN A 9 2.39 -1.89 1.30
C ASN A 9 1.63 -0.73 1.96
N GLN A 10 0.36 -0.49 1.55
CA GLN A 10 -0.45 0.60 2.13
C GLN A 10 -0.67 0.44 3.63
N ALA A 11 -0.91 -0.78 4.12
CA ALA A 11 -1.12 -1.03 5.54
C ALA A 11 0.13 -0.68 6.39
N SER A 12 1.33 -0.97 5.85
CA SER A 12 2.61 -0.59 6.47
C SER A 12 2.82 0.92 6.48
N LYS A 13 2.42 1.61 5.40
CA LYS A 13 2.45 3.08 5.31
C LYS A 13 1.52 3.73 6.33
N ASP A 14 0.29 3.23 6.43
CA ASP A 14 -0.70 3.73 7.39
C ASP A 14 -0.22 3.52 8.83
N LEU A 15 0.39 2.38 9.14
CA LEU A 15 1.00 2.14 10.45
C LEU A 15 2.18 3.06 10.73
N ALA A 16 3.12 3.20 9.79
CA ALA A 16 4.28 4.10 9.94
C ALA A 16 3.85 5.55 10.17
N TYR A 17 2.91 6.05 9.37
CA TYR A 17 2.34 7.38 9.54
C TYR A 17 1.62 7.52 10.89
N SER A 18 0.89 6.49 11.31
CA SER A 18 0.17 6.53 12.59
C SER A 18 1.11 6.66 13.79
N LEU A 19 2.21 5.91 13.80
CA LEU A 19 3.25 6.03 14.82
C LEU A 19 3.87 7.43 14.82
N GLN A 20 4.24 7.93 13.63
CA GLN A 20 4.78 9.28 13.48
C GLN A 20 3.81 10.36 13.99
N ALA A 21 2.53 10.26 13.63
CA ALA A 21 1.49 11.21 14.05
C ALA A 21 1.24 11.17 15.56
N ALA A 22 1.43 10.02 16.18
CA ALA A 22 1.40 9.83 17.64
C ALA A 22 2.71 10.25 18.34
N GLY A 23 3.71 10.77 17.61
CA GLY A 23 4.96 11.28 18.18
C GLY A 23 6.02 10.20 18.45
N TYR A 24 5.81 8.98 17.98
CA TYR A 24 6.78 7.91 18.12
C TYR A 24 7.86 8.00 17.02
N ASP A 25 9.11 8.20 17.44
CA ASP A 25 10.29 8.16 16.56
C ASP A 25 10.72 6.71 16.29
N ALA A 26 9.94 6.00 15.47
CA ALA A 26 10.25 4.64 15.02
C ALA A 26 10.86 4.68 13.62
N THR A 27 12.12 4.26 13.49
CA THR A 27 12.72 4.06 12.17
C THR A 27 12.05 2.88 11.47
N THR A 28 11.51 3.11 10.27
CA THR A 28 10.91 2.05 9.45
C THR A 28 12.01 1.24 8.75
N VAL A 29 12.02 -0.07 9.01
CA VAL A 29 12.88 -1.06 8.34
C VAL A 29 12.00 -2.03 7.57
N VAL A 30 12.23 -2.19 6.26
CA VAL A 30 11.46 -3.09 5.40
C VAL A 30 12.35 -4.24 4.94
N ILE A 31 11.98 -5.47 5.31
CA ILE A 31 12.78 -6.67 5.02
C ILE A 31 12.80 -6.96 3.53
N ASN A 32 11.62 -7.10 2.89
CA ASN A 32 11.58 -7.33 1.45
C ASN A 32 11.95 -6.03 0.71
N PRO A 33 12.94 -6.10 -0.19
CA PRO A 33 13.44 -4.91 -0.88
C PRO A 33 12.36 -4.29 -1.77
N ASP A 34 12.12 -2.99 -1.58
CA ASP A 34 11.38 -2.16 -2.52
C ASP A 34 12.28 -0.98 -2.93
N GLY A 35 12.47 -0.79 -4.24
CA GLY A 35 13.31 0.29 -4.76
C GLY A 35 12.72 1.70 -4.54
N PHE A 36 11.50 1.82 -4.02
CA PHE A 36 10.77 3.08 -3.86
C PHE A 36 10.42 3.39 -2.39
N LEU A 37 11.20 2.88 -1.44
CA LEU A 37 11.08 3.26 -0.04
C LEU A 37 11.23 4.80 0.13
N PRO A 38 10.46 5.43 1.04
CA PRO A 38 10.58 6.86 1.31
C PRO A 38 11.95 7.19 1.91
N GLN A 39 12.29 8.48 1.95
CA GLN A 39 13.48 8.92 2.68
C GLN A 39 13.36 8.56 4.17
N GLY A 40 14.46 8.10 4.76
CA GLY A 40 14.52 7.68 6.17
C GLY A 40 14.12 6.23 6.44
N ALA A 41 13.38 5.57 5.52
CA ALA A 41 13.14 4.12 5.63
C ALA A 41 14.36 3.34 5.14
N LEU A 42 14.68 2.23 5.82
CA LEU A 42 15.82 1.38 5.51
C LEU A 42 15.37 0.00 5.05
N SER A 43 16.23 -0.69 4.29
CA SER A 43 16.09 -2.12 4.02
C SER A 43 17.45 -2.79 4.11
N PRO A 44 17.56 -3.98 4.73
CA PRO A 44 18.82 -4.71 4.84
C PRO A 44 19.42 -5.05 3.47
N PHE A 45 18.63 -5.10 2.40
CA PHE A 45 19.10 -5.40 1.06
C PHE A 45 19.49 -4.15 0.26
N THR A 46 18.79 -3.03 0.42
CA THR A 46 19.14 -1.79 -0.30
C THR A 46 20.25 -0.99 0.40
N TYR A 47 20.38 -1.12 1.73
CA TYR A 47 21.37 -0.40 2.54
C TYR A 47 22.82 -0.55 2.07
N TYR A 48 23.19 -1.71 1.54
CA TYR A 48 24.56 -1.98 1.10
C TYR A 48 24.82 -1.64 -0.38
N VAL A 49 23.77 -1.35 -1.15
CA VAL A 49 23.87 -1.10 -2.59
C VAL A 49 23.51 0.33 -3.00
N GLU A 50 22.83 1.08 -2.14
CA GLU A 50 22.53 2.50 -2.32
C GLU A 50 23.52 3.34 -1.51
N ALA A 51 24.00 4.45 -2.09
CA ALA A 51 24.76 5.43 -1.33
C ALA A 51 23.86 6.16 -0.31
N VAL A 52 24.45 6.65 0.79
CA VAL A 52 23.73 7.42 1.84
C VAL A 52 22.96 8.61 1.26
N GLU A 53 23.59 9.31 0.30
CA GLU A 53 22.99 10.41 -0.46
C GLU A 53 22.91 10.04 -1.95
N GLU A 54 22.26 8.90 -2.25
CA GLU A 54 22.10 8.47 -3.64
C GLU A 54 21.29 9.49 -4.46
N THR A 55 21.73 9.69 -5.70
CA THR A 55 21.13 10.68 -6.60
C THR A 55 20.68 10.03 -7.90
N GLY A 56 19.59 10.57 -8.45
CA GLY A 56 19.05 10.09 -9.72
C GLY A 56 17.57 10.39 -9.84
N LYS A 57 16.97 9.82 -10.87
CA LYS A 57 15.53 9.88 -11.11
C LYS A 57 15.05 8.52 -11.60
N PRO A 58 13.82 8.11 -11.24
CA PRO A 58 13.28 6.86 -11.75
C PRO A 58 13.27 6.86 -13.27
N ARG A 59 13.58 5.72 -13.89
CA ARG A 59 13.51 5.59 -15.34
C ARG A 59 12.06 5.57 -15.79
N PHE A 60 11.76 6.30 -16.85
CA PHE A 60 10.50 6.19 -17.58
C PHE A 60 10.47 4.90 -18.39
N PHE A 61 9.28 4.35 -18.67
CA PHE A 61 9.13 3.01 -19.26
C PHE A 61 9.93 2.79 -20.55
N ASN A 62 10.12 3.81 -21.38
CA ASN A 62 10.89 3.73 -22.63
C ASN A 62 12.41 3.91 -22.46
N GLN A 63 12.90 3.97 -21.22
CA GLN A 63 14.32 4.12 -20.87
C GLN A 63 14.93 2.82 -20.32
N VAL A 64 14.20 1.70 -20.39
CA VAL A 64 14.76 0.37 -20.14
C VAL A 64 15.89 0.12 -21.14
N PRO A 65 17.09 -0.29 -20.70
CA PRO A 65 18.13 -0.74 -21.62
C PRO A 65 17.67 -1.99 -22.38
N VAL A 66 17.57 -1.89 -23.71
CA VAL A 66 17.16 -2.99 -24.59
C VAL A 66 18.16 -3.14 -25.74
N PRO A 67 18.27 -4.33 -26.36
CA PRO A 67 19.07 -4.51 -27.57
C PRO A 67 18.66 -3.55 -28.69
N ALA A 68 19.60 -3.27 -29.59
CA ALA A 68 19.37 -2.35 -30.70
C ALA A 68 18.13 -2.77 -31.52
N PHE A 69 17.34 -1.77 -31.90
CA PHE A 69 16.10 -1.89 -32.71
C PHE A 69 14.93 -2.65 -32.05
N TRP A 70 15.03 -3.03 -30.77
CA TRP A 70 13.87 -3.55 -30.04
C TRP A 70 12.88 -2.43 -29.72
N GLU A 71 11.59 -2.75 -29.80
CA GLU A 71 10.51 -1.81 -29.56
C GLU A 71 10.10 -1.84 -28.09
N ILE A 72 9.85 -0.67 -27.50
CA ILE A 72 9.19 -0.53 -26.21
C ILE A 72 7.84 0.14 -26.44
N SER A 73 6.75 -0.54 -26.08
CA SER A 73 5.39 0.00 -26.16
C SER A 73 4.68 -0.15 -24.82
N GLY A 74 3.74 0.74 -24.48
CA GLY A 74 3.07 0.69 -23.19
C GLY A 74 1.91 1.65 -23.03
N ASN A 75 1.10 1.39 -22.01
CA ASN A 75 -0.04 2.21 -21.59
C ASN A 75 0.18 2.71 -20.15
N ASN A 76 -0.88 3.16 -19.48
CA ASN A 76 -0.82 3.68 -18.11
C ASN A 76 -0.70 2.59 -17.03
N GLN A 77 -0.91 1.32 -17.37
CA GLN A 77 -0.88 0.20 -16.44
C GLN A 77 0.41 -0.61 -16.54
N MET A 78 0.90 -0.83 -17.75
CA MET A 78 2.12 -1.61 -18.01
C MET A 78 2.77 -1.22 -19.34
N ALA A 79 4.00 -1.68 -19.55
CA ALA A 79 4.68 -1.63 -20.83
C ALA A 79 5.30 -2.99 -21.17
N ARG A 80 5.75 -3.15 -22.40
CA ARG A 80 6.40 -4.36 -22.90
C ARG A 80 7.56 -4.01 -23.82
N VAL A 81 8.49 -4.93 -23.91
CA VAL A 81 9.59 -4.91 -24.88
C VAL A 81 9.35 -6.01 -25.90
N SER A 82 9.49 -5.70 -27.18
CA SER A 82 9.30 -6.65 -28.28
C SER A 82 10.48 -6.61 -29.25
N ASN A 83 10.77 -7.77 -29.85
CA ASN A 83 11.63 -7.88 -31.02
C ASN A 83 10.77 -8.34 -32.20
N LEU A 84 10.52 -7.44 -33.15
CA LEU A 84 9.49 -7.64 -34.17
C LEU A 84 8.14 -7.97 -33.50
N THR A 85 7.58 -9.15 -33.78
CA THR A 85 6.31 -9.61 -33.23
C THR A 85 6.46 -10.43 -31.94
N GLU A 86 7.69 -10.73 -31.52
CA GLU A 86 7.94 -11.56 -30.33
C GLU A 86 8.07 -10.68 -29.08
N GLU A 87 7.21 -10.93 -28.09
CA GLU A 87 7.34 -10.32 -26.76
C GLU A 87 8.59 -10.85 -26.05
N ARG A 88 9.36 -9.94 -25.43
CA ARG A 88 10.64 -10.23 -24.81
C ARG A 88 10.73 -9.81 -23.36
N ALA A 89 9.95 -8.80 -22.96
CA ALA A 89 9.85 -8.45 -21.56
C ALA A 89 8.54 -7.76 -21.23
N LEU A 90 8.09 -7.92 -19.98
CA LEU A 90 7.02 -7.17 -19.37
C LEU A 90 7.60 -6.14 -18.40
N ILE A 91 7.20 -4.88 -18.53
CA ILE A 91 7.60 -3.77 -17.67
C ILE A 91 6.43 -3.44 -16.75
N THR A 92 6.69 -3.46 -15.44
CA THR A 92 5.71 -3.08 -14.42
C THR A 92 6.05 -1.72 -13.81
N TYR A 93 5.01 -0.98 -13.43
CA TYR A 93 5.14 0.30 -12.72
C TYR A 93 4.90 0.10 -11.22
N PRO A 94 5.39 1.02 -10.36
CA PRO A 94 5.03 0.99 -8.95
C PRO A 94 3.50 1.12 -8.78
N GLU A 95 2.95 0.33 -7.88
CA GLU A 95 1.51 0.30 -7.62
C GLU A 95 1.00 1.68 -7.18
N GLY A 96 -0.11 2.14 -7.76
CA GLY A 96 -0.68 3.46 -7.49
C GLY A 96 0.14 4.63 -8.04
N SER A 97 1.24 4.37 -8.77
CA SER A 97 2.02 5.43 -9.40
C SER A 97 1.20 6.16 -10.46
N LYS A 98 1.17 7.49 -10.34
CA LYS A 98 0.69 8.42 -11.36
C LYS A 98 1.63 8.50 -12.58
N ALA A 99 2.87 7.99 -12.46
CA ALA A 99 3.88 8.05 -13.50
C ALA A 99 4.20 6.65 -14.08
N ARG A 100 4.46 6.59 -15.39
CA ARG A 100 4.92 5.38 -16.11
C ARG A 100 6.43 5.13 -15.88
N ILE A 101 6.83 5.08 -14.61
CA ILE A 101 8.20 4.81 -14.18
C ILE A 101 8.37 3.32 -13.89
N ILE A 102 9.57 2.79 -14.12
CA ILE A 102 9.82 1.34 -14.04
C ILE A 102 10.02 0.92 -12.59
N LYS A 103 9.27 -0.10 -12.15
CA LYS A 103 9.52 -0.86 -10.92
C LYS A 103 10.33 -2.12 -11.22
N SER A 104 9.88 -2.91 -12.20
CA SER A 104 10.61 -4.10 -12.62
C SER A 104 10.44 -4.41 -14.10
N VAL A 105 11.37 -5.20 -14.64
CA VAL A 105 11.34 -5.73 -16.01
C VAL A 105 11.50 -7.23 -15.95
N GLN A 106 10.45 -7.97 -16.33
CA GLN A 106 10.45 -9.43 -16.42
C GLN A 106 10.86 -9.85 -17.82
N TRP A 107 12.04 -10.43 -17.98
CA TRP A 107 12.57 -10.90 -19.26
C TRP A 107 12.14 -12.34 -19.55
N LEU A 108 11.70 -12.55 -20.79
CA LEU A 108 11.08 -13.79 -21.26
C LEU A 108 12.00 -14.52 -22.26
N ASP A 109 11.96 -15.85 -22.24
CA ASP A 109 12.52 -16.65 -23.32
C ASP A 109 11.59 -16.70 -24.55
N LYS A 110 12.01 -17.40 -25.61
CA LYS A 110 11.24 -17.55 -26.85
C LYS A 110 9.89 -18.27 -26.67
N SER A 111 9.71 -18.99 -25.57
CA SER A 111 8.44 -19.66 -25.23
C SER A 111 7.53 -18.81 -24.34
N GLY A 112 7.94 -17.58 -24.00
CA GLY A 112 7.21 -16.68 -23.12
C GLY A 112 7.42 -16.96 -21.63
N LYS A 113 8.37 -17.83 -21.25
CA LYS A 113 8.66 -18.12 -19.85
C LYS A 113 9.64 -17.11 -19.26
N ILE A 114 9.40 -16.71 -18.01
CA ILE A 114 10.26 -15.79 -17.27
C ILE A 114 11.63 -16.43 -17.02
N ARG A 115 12.69 -15.65 -17.27
CA ARG A 115 14.09 -16.04 -17.01
C ARG A 115 14.82 -15.10 -16.06
N GLN A 116 14.46 -13.83 -16.08
CA GLN A 116 15.07 -12.84 -15.21
C GLN A 116 14.06 -11.76 -14.85
N VAL A 117 14.18 -11.22 -13.64
CA VAL A 117 13.47 -10.00 -13.23
C VAL A 117 14.49 -8.98 -12.78
N ASP A 118 14.56 -7.86 -13.50
CA ASP A 118 15.37 -6.70 -13.12
C ASP A 118 14.52 -5.79 -12.24
N HIS A 119 15.03 -5.41 -11.06
CA HIS A 119 14.35 -4.54 -10.11
C HIS A 119 15.01 -3.16 -10.10
N TYR A 120 14.22 -2.12 -10.31
CA TYR A 120 14.66 -0.74 -10.40
C TYR A 120 14.24 0.06 -9.17
N ASN A 121 15.05 1.06 -8.81
CA ASN A 121 14.77 1.94 -7.69
C ASN A 121 14.42 3.38 -8.12
N LYS A 122 14.06 4.20 -7.13
CA LYS A 122 13.71 5.62 -7.29
C LYS A 122 14.86 6.48 -7.83
N TYR A 123 16.09 5.96 -7.86
CA TYR A 123 17.25 6.63 -8.42
C TYR A 123 17.54 6.23 -9.88
N GLY A 124 16.82 5.24 -10.40
CA GLY A 124 16.83 4.88 -11.82
C GLY A 124 17.88 3.85 -12.22
N PHE A 125 18.46 3.09 -11.30
CA PHE A 125 19.32 1.96 -11.66
C PHE A 125 18.68 0.63 -11.25
N CYS A 126 19.13 -0.45 -11.91
CA CYS A 126 18.75 -1.81 -11.58
C CYS A 126 19.58 -2.25 -10.37
N PHE A 127 18.96 -2.28 -9.19
CA PHE A 127 19.65 -2.58 -7.93
C PHE A 127 19.60 -4.07 -7.58
N ALA A 128 18.71 -4.85 -8.21
CA ALA A 128 18.66 -6.29 -8.03
C ALA A 128 18.23 -7.03 -9.30
N LYS A 129 18.71 -8.27 -9.46
CA LYS A 129 18.34 -9.18 -10.54
C LYS A 129 17.99 -10.54 -9.98
N THR A 130 16.77 -11.02 -10.23
CA THR A 130 16.33 -12.37 -9.87
C THR A 130 16.39 -13.30 -11.07
N THR A 131 17.19 -14.35 -11.02
CA THR A 131 17.29 -15.37 -12.06
C THR A 131 16.32 -16.52 -11.79
N HIS A 132 15.68 -17.02 -12.85
CA HIS A 132 14.70 -18.11 -12.80
C HIS A 132 15.15 -19.32 -13.63
N ASP A 133 14.75 -20.52 -13.20
CA ASP A 133 15.04 -21.78 -13.89
C ASP A 133 14.12 -22.01 -15.12
N GLU A 134 14.17 -23.21 -15.71
CA GLU A 134 13.33 -23.61 -16.85
C GLU A 134 11.83 -23.75 -16.56
N ASN A 135 11.49 -23.82 -15.28
CA ASN A 135 10.12 -23.89 -14.79
C ASN A 135 9.59 -22.51 -14.38
N GLY A 136 10.41 -21.47 -14.43
CA GLY A 136 10.05 -20.12 -13.97
C GLY A 136 10.11 -19.96 -12.46
N GLN A 137 10.81 -20.83 -11.74
CA GLN A 137 11.04 -20.73 -10.31
C GLN A 137 12.29 -19.87 -10.04
N ALA A 138 12.21 -18.94 -9.08
CA ALA A 138 13.36 -18.11 -8.69
C ALA A 138 14.47 -18.97 -8.07
N VAL A 139 15.72 -18.77 -8.52
CA VAL A 139 16.90 -19.54 -8.10
C VAL A 139 17.81 -18.71 -7.20
N PHE A 140 18.16 -17.49 -7.63
CA PHE A 140 18.92 -16.54 -6.83
C PHE A 140 18.54 -15.10 -7.17
N THR A 141 18.78 -14.19 -6.21
CA THR A 141 18.75 -12.74 -6.44
C THR A 141 20.11 -12.14 -6.10
N SER A 142 20.69 -11.43 -7.07
CA SER A 142 21.90 -10.63 -6.92
C SER A 142 21.51 -9.17 -6.68
N TYR A 143 22.08 -8.54 -5.66
CA TYR A 143 21.90 -7.12 -5.35
C TYR A 143 23.21 -6.38 -5.61
N GLN A 144 23.11 -5.29 -6.37
CA GLN A 144 24.26 -4.60 -6.95
C GLN A 144 24.14 -3.09 -6.78
N THR A 145 25.29 -2.45 -6.60
CA THR A 145 25.43 -0.99 -6.64
C THR A 145 25.11 -0.43 -8.03
N LYS A 146 25.02 0.89 -8.14
CA LYS A 146 24.84 1.61 -9.40
C LYS A 146 25.93 1.31 -10.43
N GLU A 147 27.16 1.08 -9.97
CA GLU A 147 28.33 0.73 -10.78
C GLU A 147 28.31 -0.73 -11.24
N GLY A 148 27.43 -1.56 -10.67
CA GLY A 148 27.31 -2.98 -10.97
C GLY A 148 28.11 -3.89 -10.03
N ASP A 149 28.72 -3.36 -8.97
CA ASP A 149 29.37 -4.19 -7.95
C ASP A 149 28.31 -4.99 -7.17
N GLU A 150 28.35 -6.31 -7.26
CA GLU A 150 27.52 -7.20 -6.45
C GLU A 150 27.93 -7.12 -4.97
N ARG A 151 26.94 -6.88 -4.10
CA ARG A 151 27.13 -6.79 -2.65
C ARG A 151 26.45 -7.93 -1.91
N ILE A 152 25.31 -8.40 -2.41
CA ILE A 152 24.53 -9.45 -1.77
C ILE A 152 24.13 -10.48 -2.82
N LEU A 153 24.30 -11.75 -2.51
CA LEU A 153 23.73 -12.86 -3.27
C LEU A 153 22.82 -13.68 -2.35
N GLU A 154 21.56 -13.79 -2.72
CA GLU A 154 20.55 -14.58 -2.01
C GLU A 154 20.19 -15.83 -2.84
N SER A 155 20.36 -17.01 -2.26
CA SER A 155 19.93 -18.29 -2.84
C SER A 155 18.49 -18.59 -2.42
N HIS A 156 17.56 -18.69 -3.37
CA HIS A 156 16.17 -19.08 -3.10
C HIS A 156 16.00 -20.59 -2.94
N LEU A 157 17.00 -21.38 -3.33
CA LEU A 157 17.03 -22.83 -3.15
C LEU A 157 17.46 -23.23 -1.73
N THR A 158 18.51 -22.58 -1.20
CA THR A 158 19.11 -22.92 0.10
C THR A 158 18.81 -21.91 1.20
N SER A 159 18.20 -20.77 0.86
CA SER A 159 18.02 -19.59 1.74
C SER A 159 19.31 -18.88 2.17
N ASP A 160 20.49 -19.37 1.78
CA ASP A 160 21.76 -18.73 2.13
C ASP A 160 21.85 -17.32 1.54
N ILE A 161 22.38 -16.39 2.34
CA ILE A 161 22.68 -15.02 1.94
C ILE A 161 24.17 -14.79 2.12
N LEU A 162 24.83 -14.35 1.05
CA LEU A 162 26.23 -13.97 1.03
C LEU A 162 26.34 -12.45 0.95
N LEU A 163 27.10 -11.85 1.86
CA LEU A 163 27.38 -10.41 1.89
C LEU A 163 28.87 -10.17 1.65
N THR A 164 29.17 -9.38 0.62
CA THR A 164 30.52 -8.98 0.21
C THR A 164 30.67 -7.47 0.29
N LEU A 165 31.44 -6.99 1.27
CA LEU A 165 31.73 -5.56 1.45
C LEU A 165 33.21 -5.25 1.12
N PRO A 166 33.52 -4.06 0.59
CA PRO A 166 34.89 -3.67 0.28
C PRO A 166 35.80 -3.80 1.51
N GLY A 167 36.92 -4.50 1.35
CA GLY A 167 37.93 -4.67 2.41
C GLY A 167 37.50 -5.59 3.57
N GLN A 168 36.35 -6.28 3.47
CA GLN A 168 35.89 -7.23 4.47
C GLN A 168 35.87 -8.66 3.91
N ALA A 169 36.03 -9.64 4.80
CA ALA A 169 35.82 -11.04 4.44
C ALA A 169 34.35 -11.30 4.08
N LEU A 170 34.13 -12.25 3.18
CA LEU A 170 32.78 -12.73 2.82
C LEU A 170 32.04 -13.19 4.09
N ARG A 171 30.84 -12.66 4.31
CA ARG A 171 29.96 -13.08 5.41
C ARG A 171 28.83 -13.93 4.84
N ARG A 172 28.60 -15.11 5.42
CA ARG A 172 27.49 -15.99 5.08
C ARG A 172 26.46 -15.99 6.19
N PHE A 173 25.19 -15.90 5.83
CA PHE A 173 24.04 -16.06 6.70
C PHE A 173 23.19 -17.22 6.18
N ALA A 174 22.67 -18.05 7.09
CA ALA A 174 21.92 -19.25 6.71
C ALA A 174 20.53 -18.94 6.13
N ASN A 175 19.95 -17.78 6.49
CA ASN A 175 18.63 -17.35 6.05
C ASN A 175 18.44 -15.84 6.27
N ARG A 176 17.31 -15.32 5.80
CA ARG A 176 16.90 -13.91 5.99
C ARG A 176 16.86 -13.48 7.45
N THR A 177 16.40 -14.32 8.37
CA THR A 177 16.30 -13.96 9.79
C THR A 177 17.67 -13.59 10.36
N GLU A 178 18.69 -14.43 10.12
CA GLU A 178 20.04 -14.17 10.61
C GLU A 178 20.69 -12.96 9.94
N PHE A 179 20.42 -12.76 8.65
CA PHE A 179 20.88 -11.57 7.92
C PHE A 179 20.25 -10.28 8.47
N VAL A 180 18.94 -10.28 8.70
CA VAL A 180 18.20 -9.14 9.27
C VAL A 180 18.66 -8.84 10.69
N LYS A 181 18.81 -9.85 11.56
CA LYS A 181 19.34 -9.66 12.92
C LYS A 181 20.73 -9.02 12.91
N ALA A 182 21.62 -9.51 12.04
CA ALA A 182 22.96 -8.95 11.90
C ALA A 182 22.96 -7.50 11.37
N PHE A 183 22.06 -7.17 10.44
CA PHE A 183 21.85 -5.80 9.97
C PHE A 183 21.33 -4.90 11.09
N LEU A 184 20.30 -5.33 11.82
CA LEU A 184 19.70 -4.55 12.90
C LEU A 184 20.73 -4.25 14.00
N ALA A 185 21.49 -5.27 14.42
CA ALA A 185 22.56 -5.08 15.41
C ALA A 185 23.66 -4.11 14.93
N GLN A 186 24.01 -4.16 13.63
CA GLN A 186 25.02 -3.26 13.06
C GLN A 186 24.54 -1.80 13.00
N VAL A 187 23.28 -1.57 12.64
CA VAL A 187 22.75 -0.22 12.38
C VAL A 187 22.21 0.46 13.64
N PHE A 188 21.58 -0.30 14.52
CA PHE A 188 20.87 0.24 15.68
C PHE A 188 21.52 -0.11 17.02
N GLY A 189 22.40 -1.11 17.08
CA GLY A 189 22.92 -1.62 18.34
C GLY A 189 21.81 -2.24 19.18
N ASP A 190 21.64 -1.74 20.40
CA ASP A 190 20.57 -2.18 21.31
C ASP A 190 19.22 -1.59 20.89
N ILE A 191 18.18 -2.45 20.86
CA ILE A 191 16.84 -2.07 20.40
C ILE A 191 15.85 -2.24 21.55
N ASP A 192 15.27 -1.13 21.99
CA ASP A 192 14.28 -1.12 23.08
C ASP A 192 13.00 -1.86 22.69
N HIS A 193 12.45 -1.54 21.51
CA HIS A 193 11.18 -2.09 21.03
C HIS A 193 11.21 -2.29 19.51
N ILE A 194 10.65 -3.42 19.08
CA ILE A 194 10.30 -3.71 17.69
C ILE A 194 8.78 -3.78 17.58
N ILE A 195 8.20 -2.90 16.78
CA ILE A 195 6.84 -3.04 16.28
C ILE A 195 6.95 -3.75 14.94
N PHE A 196 6.28 -4.88 14.74
CA PHE A 196 6.33 -5.64 13.50
C PHE A 196 4.94 -6.00 13.01
N ASN A 197 4.75 -6.15 11.70
CA ASN A 197 3.40 -6.26 11.12
C ASN A 197 3.07 -7.57 10.41
N SER A 198 3.89 -8.61 10.60
CA SER A 198 3.69 -9.92 9.98
C SER A 198 4.26 -11.03 10.85
N LEU A 199 3.60 -12.19 10.80
CA LEU A 199 4.07 -13.45 11.41
C LEU A 199 5.16 -14.17 10.59
N ALA A 200 5.63 -13.56 9.50
CA ALA A 200 6.74 -14.02 8.67
C ALA A 200 8.12 -13.68 9.31
N THR A 201 9.11 -13.29 8.50
CA THR A 201 10.46 -12.97 8.98
C THR A 201 10.50 -11.93 10.11
N PRO A 202 9.70 -10.83 10.11
CA PRO A 202 9.73 -9.87 11.22
C PRO A 202 9.44 -10.49 12.60
N PHE A 203 8.45 -11.39 12.66
CA PHE A 203 8.12 -12.14 13.88
C PHE A 203 9.29 -13.02 14.32
N ILE A 204 9.87 -13.81 13.41
CA ILE A 204 10.96 -14.74 13.77
C ILE A 204 12.19 -13.96 14.26
N VAL A 205 12.47 -12.78 13.69
CA VAL A 205 13.52 -11.87 14.17
C VAL A 205 13.26 -11.50 15.62
N SER A 206 12.10 -10.92 15.94
CA SER A 206 11.75 -10.53 17.31
C SER A 206 11.73 -11.73 18.27
N TRP A 207 11.17 -12.86 17.83
CA TRP A 207 11.02 -14.08 18.62
C TRP A 207 12.35 -14.73 19.02
N THR A 208 13.35 -14.66 18.15
CA THR A 208 14.66 -15.31 18.35
C THR A 208 15.76 -14.35 18.79
N MET A 209 15.44 -13.07 18.99
CA MET A 209 16.36 -12.11 19.60
C MET A 209 16.45 -12.34 21.10
N GLU A 210 17.63 -12.09 21.67
CA GLU A 210 17.82 -12.17 23.11
C GLU A 210 16.90 -11.16 23.81
N ASN A 211 16.15 -11.65 24.80
CA ASN A 211 15.25 -10.81 25.56
C ASN A 211 15.97 -10.27 26.81
N THR A 212 16.36 -9.01 26.76
CA THR A 212 16.98 -8.26 27.86
C THR A 212 15.96 -7.45 28.68
N GLY A 213 14.67 -7.82 28.61
CA GLY A 213 13.56 -7.11 29.28
C GLY A 213 12.72 -6.23 28.37
N ALA A 214 12.86 -6.39 27.05
CA ALA A 214 12.13 -5.63 26.04
C ALA A 214 10.80 -6.32 25.67
N THR A 215 9.81 -5.50 25.28
CA THR A 215 8.52 -5.99 24.76
C THR A 215 8.32 -5.50 23.34
N ASP A 216 8.21 -6.44 22.41
CA ASP A 216 7.95 -6.21 21.00
C ASP A 216 6.47 -6.51 20.69
N ILE A 217 5.92 -5.81 19.70
CA ILE A 217 4.48 -5.77 19.43
C ILE A 217 4.21 -6.21 18.00
N LEU A 218 3.38 -7.24 17.84
CA LEU A 218 2.77 -7.57 16.54
C LEU A 218 1.61 -6.61 16.28
N VAL A 219 1.62 -5.90 15.16
CA VAL A 219 0.44 -5.22 14.61
C VAL A 219 -0.10 -6.09 13.48
N TRP A 220 -1.13 -6.89 13.78
CA TRP A 220 -1.71 -7.83 12.83
C TRP A 220 -2.72 -7.13 11.91
N GLN A 221 -2.43 -7.14 10.60
CA GLN A 221 -3.19 -6.37 9.59
C GLN A 221 -3.90 -7.28 8.56
N GLU A 222 -3.85 -8.59 8.72
CA GLU A 222 -4.45 -9.57 7.81
C GLU A 222 -5.78 -10.11 8.38
N PRO A 223 -6.70 -10.63 7.54
CA PRO A 223 -7.92 -11.27 8.04
C PRO A 223 -7.62 -12.50 8.90
N ILE A 224 -8.49 -12.78 9.88
CA ILE A 224 -8.42 -14.01 10.70
C ILE A 224 -9.47 -15.00 10.21
N GLY A 225 -9.03 -16.24 9.97
CA GLY A 225 -9.90 -17.38 9.66
C GLY A 225 -10.66 -17.89 10.89
N ASP A 226 -11.05 -19.16 10.89
CA ASP A 226 -11.78 -19.74 12.02
C ASP A 226 -10.85 -20.22 13.15
N ILE A 227 -9.54 -20.15 12.92
CA ILE A 227 -8.49 -20.55 13.85
C ILE A 227 -7.41 -19.45 13.83
N LEU A 228 -6.83 -19.16 15.00
CA LEU A 228 -5.68 -18.26 15.11
C LEU A 228 -4.45 -18.85 14.41
N PRO A 229 -3.64 -18.04 13.71
CA PRO A 229 -2.37 -18.49 13.16
C PRO A 229 -1.47 -19.10 14.26
N GLY A 230 -0.79 -20.22 13.96
CA GLY A 230 0.02 -20.94 14.96
C GLY A 230 1.08 -20.07 15.65
N ASN A 231 1.76 -19.19 14.91
CA ASN A 231 2.75 -18.27 15.47
C ASN A 231 2.14 -17.23 16.42
N MET A 232 0.86 -16.88 16.23
CA MET A 232 0.14 -15.99 17.14
C MET A 232 -0.09 -16.65 18.51
N ASN A 233 -0.36 -17.96 18.54
CA ASN A 233 -0.44 -18.71 19.79
C ASN A 233 0.89 -18.69 20.55
N GLY A 234 2.03 -18.67 19.85
CA GLY A 234 3.34 -18.45 20.46
C GLY A 234 3.36 -17.17 21.30
N ILE A 235 3.02 -16.03 20.70
CA ILE A 235 2.98 -14.72 21.38
C ILE A 235 2.06 -14.72 22.62
N LEU A 236 0.94 -15.45 22.54
CA LEU A 236 -0.01 -15.54 23.64
C LEU A 236 0.53 -16.41 24.80
N GLU A 237 1.24 -17.49 24.50
CA GLU A 237 1.68 -18.47 25.50
C GLU A 237 3.05 -18.16 26.11
N ASP A 238 4.03 -17.74 25.32
CA ASP A 238 5.39 -17.49 25.79
C ASP A 238 5.54 -16.05 26.31
N ASN A 239 5.93 -15.92 27.57
CA ASN A 239 6.23 -14.63 28.20
C ASN A 239 7.74 -14.32 28.22
N SER A 240 8.59 -15.23 27.76
CA SER A 240 10.05 -15.08 27.74
C SER A 240 10.57 -14.48 26.45
N ALA A 241 9.84 -14.62 25.33
CA ALA A 241 10.15 -13.96 24.07
C ALA A 241 9.91 -12.44 24.14
N ARG A 242 10.61 -11.67 23.30
CA ARG A 242 10.36 -10.22 23.18
C ARG A 242 8.96 -9.96 22.64
N ALA A 243 8.56 -10.67 21.57
CA ALA A 243 7.23 -10.57 20.98
C ALA A 243 6.15 -11.10 21.96
N ASN A 244 5.45 -10.19 22.62
CA ASN A 244 4.57 -10.53 23.74
C ASN A 244 3.22 -9.76 23.75
N ALA A 245 2.98 -8.94 22.74
CA ALA A 245 1.72 -8.22 22.58
C ALA A 245 1.23 -8.25 21.13
N ILE A 246 -0.09 -8.24 20.97
CA ILE A 246 -0.77 -8.22 19.67
C ILE A 246 -1.71 -7.04 19.63
N ILE A 247 -1.57 -6.23 18.59
CA ILE A 247 -2.49 -5.16 18.24
C ILE A 247 -3.20 -5.57 16.96
N ILE A 248 -4.52 -5.39 16.93
CA ILE A 248 -5.35 -5.59 15.74
C ILE A 248 -6.08 -4.27 15.46
N PRO A 249 -5.69 -3.53 14.40
CA PRO A 249 -6.33 -2.25 14.07
C PRO A 249 -7.75 -2.41 13.51
N ASP A 250 -7.99 -3.47 12.74
CA ASP A 250 -9.31 -3.71 12.16
C ASP A 250 -10.29 -4.23 13.21
N LYS A 251 -11.37 -3.49 13.47
CA LYS A 251 -12.32 -3.79 14.53
C LYS A 251 -13.00 -5.15 14.34
N ALA A 252 -13.44 -5.47 13.12
CA ALA A 252 -14.10 -6.75 12.84
C ALA A 252 -13.15 -7.93 13.07
N THR A 253 -11.90 -7.79 12.64
CA THR A 253 -10.84 -8.78 12.86
C THR A 253 -10.49 -8.90 14.35
N TYR A 254 -10.42 -7.78 15.08
CA TYR A 254 -10.19 -7.77 16.53
C TYR A 254 -11.28 -8.51 17.30
N GLU A 255 -12.55 -8.18 17.03
CA GLU A 255 -13.71 -8.84 17.64
C GLU A 255 -13.71 -10.34 17.34
N LYS A 256 -13.38 -10.73 16.09
CA LYS A 256 -13.23 -12.13 15.72
C LYS A 256 -12.11 -12.81 16.50
N ALA A 257 -10.94 -12.18 16.61
CA ALA A 257 -9.81 -12.70 17.37
C ALA A 257 -10.17 -12.97 18.83
N LEU A 258 -10.89 -12.06 19.49
CA LEU A 258 -11.31 -12.23 20.88
C LEU A 258 -12.25 -13.42 21.12
N THR A 259 -12.93 -13.93 20.09
CA THR A 259 -13.73 -15.17 20.22
C THR A 259 -12.87 -16.44 20.19
N LEU A 260 -11.65 -16.34 19.64
CA LEU A 260 -10.70 -17.45 19.48
C LEU A 260 -9.62 -17.46 20.56
N VAL A 261 -9.29 -16.30 21.13
CA VAL A 261 -8.26 -16.14 22.18
C VAL A 261 -8.81 -16.59 23.53
N PRO A 262 -8.09 -17.44 24.29
CA PRO A 262 -8.46 -17.83 25.66
C PRO A 262 -8.65 -16.61 26.58
N GLU A 263 -9.64 -16.65 27.48
CA GLU A 263 -10.00 -15.52 28.36
C GLU A 263 -8.83 -14.95 29.16
N ASP A 264 -7.97 -15.81 29.70
CA ASP A 264 -6.79 -15.42 30.48
C ASP A 264 -5.70 -14.74 29.64
N LYS A 265 -5.77 -14.85 28.30
CA LYS A 265 -4.79 -14.29 27.35
C LYS A 265 -5.29 -13.04 26.63
N LYS A 266 -6.57 -12.68 26.75
CA LYS A 266 -7.17 -11.52 26.06
C LYS A 266 -6.47 -10.20 26.37
N HIS A 267 -5.86 -10.07 27.54
CA HIS A 267 -5.10 -8.88 27.94
C HIS A 267 -3.88 -8.59 27.03
N LYS A 268 -3.37 -9.60 26.30
CA LYS A 268 -2.29 -9.43 25.31
C LYS A 268 -2.78 -8.92 23.95
N VAL A 269 -4.09 -8.89 23.73
CA VAL A 269 -4.69 -8.53 22.44
C VAL A 269 -5.45 -7.21 22.58
N LEU A 270 -4.94 -6.20 21.91
CA LEU A 270 -5.44 -4.83 22.01
C LEU A 270 -6.00 -4.36 20.67
N SER A 271 -7.05 -3.56 20.73
CA SER A 271 -7.57 -2.86 19.57
C SER A 271 -6.77 -1.57 19.37
N LEU A 272 -6.52 -1.22 18.13
CA LEU A 272 -6.06 0.11 17.72
C LEU A 272 -6.91 0.59 16.54
N GLY A 273 -6.33 1.41 15.68
CA GLY A 273 -6.84 1.92 14.42
C GLY A 273 -5.69 2.65 13.73
N TYR A 274 -6.01 3.45 12.71
CA TYR A 274 -5.02 4.24 11.97
C TYR A 274 -5.29 5.73 12.09
N ALA A 275 -4.22 6.51 12.22
CA ALA A 275 -4.28 7.93 11.95
C ALA A 275 -4.19 8.17 10.45
N TYR A 276 -4.90 9.17 9.96
CA TYR A 276 -4.90 9.58 8.55
C TYR A 276 -4.57 11.06 8.42
N ASP A 277 -3.83 11.44 7.39
CA ASP A 277 -3.51 12.83 7.04
C ASP A 277 -4.69 13.46 6.29
N PHE A 278 -5.79 13.70 7.01
CA PHE A 278 -6.98 14.32 6.42
C PHE A 278 -6.69 15.73 5.93
N LYS A 279 -6.94 15.97 4.64
CA LYS A 279 -6.83 17.28 4.02
C LYS A 279 -8.03 18.14 4.38
N LYS A 280 -7.81 19.45 4.48
CA LYS A 280 -8.90 20.41 4.68
C LYS A 280 -9.82 20.37 3.47
N ASN A 281 -11.08 20.06 3.70
CA ASN A 281 -12.12 20.25 2.70
C ASN A 281 -12.55 21.72 2.74
N HIS A 282 -12.58 22.37 1.57
CA HIS A 282 -12.91 23.78 1.45
C HIS A 282 -14.41 24.05 1.25
N GLY A 283 -15.25 23.01 1.25
CA GLY A 283 -16.72 23.13 1.16
C GLY A 283 -17.15 23.88 -0.10
N LYS A 284 -17.44 23.14 -1.16
CA LYS A 284 -17.79 23.72 -2.48
C LYS A 284 -19.24 23.34 -2.85
N PRO A 285 -19.79 23.81 -3.98
CA PRO A 285 -21.15 23.44 -4.39
C PRO A 285 -21.28 21.93 -4.51
N ARG A 286 -22.52 21.44 -4.38
CA ARG A 286 -23.00 20.05 -4.49
C ARG A 286 -22.39 19.30 -5.69
N ASN A 287 -21.13 18.90 -5.56
CA ASN A 287 -20.31 18.34 -6.62
C ASN A 287 -20.01 16.89 -6.30
N ALA A 288 -20.34 16.01 -7.25
CA ALA A 288 -19.99 14.60 -7.21
C ALA A 288 -18.86 14.33 -8.21
N PHE A 289 -17.74 13.80 -7.71
CA PHE A 289 -16.58 13.47 -8.52
C PHE A 289 -16.55 11.99 -8.88
N ILE A 290 -16.28 11.71 -10.16
CA ILE A 290 -16.01 10.37 -10.69
C ILE A 290 -14.70 10.41 -11.47
N ALA A 291 -13.75 9.56 -11.09
CA ALA A 291 -12.51 9.34 -11.82
C ALA A 291 -12.59 8.00 -12.58
N THR A 292 -12.34 8.00 -13.89
CA THR A 292 -12.50 6.79 -14.71
C THR A 292 -11.39 6.61 -15.75
N ASN A 293 -11.13 5.35 -16.13
CA ASN A 293 -10.33 4.97 -17.29
C ASN A 293 -11.19 4.40 -18.43
N SER A 294 -12.52 4.42 -18.28
CA SER A 294 -13.49 3.79 -19.18
C SER A 294 -14.73 4.66 -19.35
N ASP A 295 -15.47 4.42 -20.42
CA ASP A 295 -16.80 5.00 -20.64
C ASP A 295 -17.94 4.19 -19.98
N GLN A 296 -17.60 3.09 -19.32
CA GLN A 296 -18.54 2.27 -18.55
C GLN A 296 -18.58 2.76 -17.11
N ILE A 297 -19.62 3.54 -16.80
CA ILE A 297 -19.90 4.07 -15.47
C ILE A 297 -21.29 3.60 -15.08
N GLU A 298 -21.36 2.85 -13.98
CA GLU A 298 -22.55 2.14 -13.52
C GLU A 298 -23.66 3.10 -13.10
N CYS A 299 -24.89 2.83 -13.57
CA CYS A 299 -26.09 3.66 -13.35
C CYS A 299 -25.92 5.18 -13.60
N LEU A 300 -24.93 5.64 -14.35
CA LEU A 300 -24.61 7.07 -14.45
C LEU A 300 -25.78 7.92 -14.94
N GLU A 301 -26.43 7.50 -16.03
CA GLU A 301 -27.51 8.28 -16.66
C GLU A 301 -28.69 8.48 -15.72
N VAL A 302 -29.16 7.41 -15.08
CA VAL A 302 -30.29 7.50 -14.13
C VAL A 302 -29.94 8.32 -12.89
N LEU A 303 -28.69 8.29 -12.42
CA LEU A 303 -28.23 9.13 -11.32
C LEU A 303 -28.22 10.61 -11.70
N VAL A 304 -27.69 10.94 -12.89
CA VAL A 304 -27.64 12.31 -13.43
C VAL A 304 -29.05 12.89 -13.57
N GLU A 305 -30.00 12.13 -14.11
CA GLU A 305 -31.40 12.55 -14.26
C GLU A 305 -32.11 12.72 -12.90
N SER A 306 -31.80 11.85 -11.93
CA SER A 306 -32.46 11.84 -10.61
C SER A 306 -31.96 12.93 -9.66
N LEU A 307 -30.81 13.54 -9.96
CA LEU A 307 -30.08 14.50 -9.14
C LEU A 307 -29.73 15.78 -9.93
N PRO A 308 -30.72 16.54 -10.41
CA PRO A 308 -30.48 17.73 -11.24
C PRO A 308 -29.73 18.86 -10.49
N ASP A 309 -29.78 18.87 -9.16
CA ASP A 309 -29.10 19.85 -8.30
C ASP A 309 -27.65 19.48 -7.96
N VAL A 310 -27.16 18.34 -8.45
CA VAL A 310 -25.80 17.84 -8.22
C VAL A 310 -25.01 17.97 -9.51
N THR A 311 -23.85 18.63 -9.45
CA THR A 311 -22.94 18.69 -10.61
C THR A 311 -22.03 17.47 -10.61
N PHE A 312 -22.11 16.66 -11.66
CA PHE A 312 -21.27 15.48 -11.87
C PHE A 312 -20.00 15.89 -12.60
N GLN A 313 -18.89 15.92 -11.89
CA GLN A 313 -17.55 16.15 -12.42
C GLN A 313 -16.96 14.79 -12.81
N ILE A 314 -16.82 14.50 -14.10
CA ILE A 314 -16.32 13.20 -14.58
C ILE A 314 -14.99 13.41 -15.28
N ALA A 315 -13.92 12.81 -14.74
CA ALA A 315 -12.57 12.95 -15.29
C ALA A 315 -12.02 11.62 -15.80
N ALA A 316 -11.37 11.69 -16.97
CA ALA A 316 -10.62 10.58 -17.53
C ALA A 316 -9.20 11.05 -17.89
N VAL A 317 -8.19 10.22 -17.61
CA VAL A 317 -6.78 10.50 -17.99
C VAL A 317 -6.49 10.16 -19.45
N THR A 318 -7.46 9.56 -20.13
CA THR A 318 -7.45 9.25 -21.56
C THR A 318 -8.42 10.17 -22.30
N GLU A 319 -8.46 10.01 -23.62
CA GLU A 319 -9.58 10.47 -24.42
C GLU A 319 -10.88 9.80 -23.96
N MET A 320 -12.00 10.50 -24.16
CA MET A 320 -13.34 9.99 -23.83
C MET A 320 -14.03 9.48 -25.09
N SER A 321 -14.76 8.37 -24.97
CA SER A 321 -15.53 7.83 -26.09
C SER A 321 -16.73 8.73 -26.42
N PRO A 322 -17.32 8.60 -27.64
CA PRO A 322 -18.56 9.28 -27.98
C PRO A 322 -19.70 9.00 -27.00
N ARG A 323 -19.73 7.81 -26.38
CA ARG A 323 -20.73 7.45 -25.37
C ARG A 323 -20.62 8.39 -24.17
N LEU A 324 -19.43 8.53 -23.59
CA LEU A 324 -19.25 9.41 -22.43
C LEU A 324 -19.41 10.89 -22.80
N LEU A 325 -18.91 11.31 -23.96
CA LEU A 325 -19.10 12.68 -24.48
C LEU A 325 -20.59 13.03 -24.67
N SER A 326 -21.43 12.06 -25.01
CA SER A 326 -22.88 12.29 -25.15
C SER A 326 -23.56 12.77 -23.86
N MET A 327 -22.94 12.54 -22.69
CA MET A 327 -23.44 12.96 -21.39
C MET A 327 -23.44 14.48 -21.21
N MET A 328 -22.70 15.24 -22.04
CA MET A 328 -22.75 16.71 -22.05
C MET A 328 -24.13 17.27 -22.40
N ARG A 329 -25.07 16.44 -22.87
CA ARG A 329 -26.48 16.84 -23.05
C ARG A 329 -27.16 17.24 -21.73
N TYR A 330 -26.68 16.73 -20.60
CA TYR A 330 -27.20 17.04 -19.28
C TYR A 330 -26.49 18.28 -18.73
N SER A 331 -27.26 19.31 -18.33
CA SER A 331 -26.70 20.59 -17.85
C SER A 331 -25.95 20.47 -16.52
N ASN A 332 -26.17 19.38 -15.79
CA ASN A 332 -25.52 19.07 -14.52
C ASN A 332 -24.32 18.11 -14.69
N VAL A 333 -23.79 17.91 -15.89
CA VAL A 333 -22.59 17.10 -16.16
C VAL A 333 -21.46 17.98 -16.69
N VAL A 334 -20.26 17.80 -16.14
CA VAL A 334 -19.03 18.43 -16.60
C VAL A 334 -17.97 17.35 -16.84
N LEU A 335 -17.50 17.26 -18.07
CA LEU A 335 -16.50 16.27 -18.49
C LEU A 335 -15.09 16.88 -18.54
N HIS A 336 -14.11 16.13 -18.05
CA HIS A 336 -12.69 16.47 -18.05
C HIS A 336 -11.89 15.40 -18.81
N PRO A 337 -11.87 15.43 -20.16
CA PRO A 337 -11.04 14.51 -20.95
C PRO A 337 -9.56 14.84 -20.81
N ASN A 338 -8.68 13.84 -20.90
CA ASN A 338 -7.23 13.99 -20.76
C ASN A 338 -6.82 14.77 -19.49
N ALA A 339 -7.51 14.50 -18.38
CA ALA A 339 -7.30 15.20 -17.12
C ALA A 339 -5.87 14.99 -16.60
N SER A 340 -5.18 16.10 -16.35
CA SER A 340 -3.85 16.07 -15.72
C SER A 340 -3.95 15.71 -14.23
N HIS A 341 -2.86 15.25 -13.61
CA HIS A 341 -2.83 15.03 -12.16
C HIS A 341 -3.23 16.27 -11.35
N LYS A 342 -2.79 17.45 -11.77
CA LYS A 342 -3.16 18.72 -11.14
C LYS A 342 -4.67 18.99 -11.23
N GLN A 343 -5.29 18.58 -12.33
CA GLN A 343 -6.74 18.71 -12.50
C GLN A 343 -7.49 17.72 -11.61
N LEU A 344 -7.03 16.47 -11.50
CA LEU A 344 -7.59 15.50 -10.55
C LEU A 344 -7.48 16.00 -9.10
N ASP A 345 -6.31 16.49 -8.69
CA ASP A 345 -6.09 17.02 -7.34
C ASP A 345 -7.01 18.23 -7.06
N LYS A 346 -7.27 19.07 -8.07
CA LYS A 346 -8.26 20.15 -7.98
C LYS A 346 -9.69 19.58 -7.80
N LEU A 347 -10.09 18.58 -8.58
CA LEU A 347 -11.42 18.00 -8.48
C LEU A 347 -11.70 17.38 -7.10
N TYR A 348 -10.71 16.74 -6.46
CA TYR A 348 -10.82 16.30 -5.07
C TYR A 348 -11.05 17.45 -4.08
N GLN A 349 -10.46 18.63 -4.31
CA GLN A 349 -10.65 19.79 -3.43
C GLN A 349 -11.98 20.53 -3.69
N GLU A 350 -12.60 20.28 -4.83
CA GLU A 350 -13.80 20.99 -5.29
C GLU A 350 -15.08 20.17 -5.20
N SER A 351 -15.02 18.98 -4.61
CA SER A 351 -16.14 18.04 -4.55
C SER A 351 -16.46 17.62 -3.13
N ASP A 352 -17.72 17.33 -2.88
CA ASP A 352 -18.21 16.85 -1.58
C ASP A 352 -18.41 15.33 -1.56
N LEU A 353 -18.70 14.77 -2.74
CA LEU A 353 -18.98 13.36 -2.94
C LEU A 353 -17.95 12.76 -3.90
N TYR A 354 -17.56 11.52 -3.66
CA TYR A 354 -16.87 10.69 -4.63
C TYR A 354 -17.76 9.48 -4.93
N LEU A 355 -18.10 9.28 -6.20
CA LEU A 355 -18.91 8.14 -6.62
C LEU A 355 -17.99 7.07 -7.22
N ASP A 356 -17.77 6.00 -6.46
CA ASP A 356 -16.99 4.84 -6.87
C ASP A 356 -17.88 3.89 -7.70
N ILE A 357 -18.17 4.35 -8.92
CA ILE A 357 -19.13 3.72 -9.83
C ILE A 357 -18.54 3.44 -11.22
N ASN A 358 -17.23 3.65 -11.40
CA ASN A 358 -16.56 3.29 -12.65
C ASN A 358 -16.34 1.78 -12.73
N HIS A 359 -16.46 1.19 -13.92
CA HIS A 359 -16.04 -0.18 -14.13
C HIS A 359 -14.51 -0.28 -14.27
N TYR A 360 -14.00 -1.51 -14.17
CA TYR A 360 -12.60 -1.90 -14.37
C TYR A 360 -11.65 -1.48 -13.25
N ASN A 361 -10.45 -0.99 -13.58
CA ASN A 361 -9.42 -0.71 -12.58
C ASN A 361 -9.60 0.71 -12.01
N GLU A 362 -9.49 0.82 -10.69
CA GLU A 362 -9.42 2.09 -9.99
C GLU A 362 -8.26 2.94 -10.51
N LEU A 363 -8.54 4.22 -10.76
CA LEU A 363 -7.54 5.18 -11.19
C LEU A 363 -6.74 5.71 -9.98
N TYR A 364 -5.43 5.41 -9.92
CA TYR A 364 -4.49 6.03 -8.97
C TYR A 364 -4.93 6.02 -7.48
N LYS A 365 -5.57 4.94 -7.01
CA LYS A 365 -6.11 4.85 -5.63
C LYS A 365 -7.07 6.00 -5.31
N ALA A 366 -8.00 6.26 -6.24
CA ALA A 366 -8.92 7.38 -6.17
C ALA A 366 -9.80 7.38 -4.91
N THR A 367 -10.27 6.22 -4.48
CA THR A 367 -11.08 6.05 -3.26
C THR A 367 -10.29 6.44 -2.01
N ARG A 368 -9.01 6.05 -1.91
CA ARG A 368 -8.13 6.50 -0.83
C ARG A 368 -7.93 8.02 -0.86
N THR A 369 -7.69 8.58 -2.04
CA THR A 369 -7.51 10.05 -2.18
C THR A 369 -8.78 10.79 -1.79
N ALA A 370 -9.96 10.31 -2.20
CA ALA A 370 -11.26 10.84 -1.78
C ALA A 370 -11.44 10.78 -0.26
N PHE A 371 -11.07 9.66 0.37
CA PHE A 371 -11.13 9.48 1.81
C PHE A 371 -10.23 10.49 2.55
N GLU A 372 -8.99 10.66 2.12
CA GLU A 372 -8.05 11.63 2.69
C GLU A 372 -8.53 13.08 2.50
N HIS A 373 -9.23 13.37 1.40
CA HIS A 373 -9.89 14.66 1.15
C HIS A 373 -11.24 14.82 1.87
N GLN A 374 -11.68 13.81 2.63
CA GLN A 374 -12.94 13.79 3.38
C GLN A 374 -14.18 13.96 2.48
N LEU A 375 -14.15 13.39 1.27
CA LEU A 375 -15.34 13.23 0.44
C LEU A 375 -16.16 12.06 0.98
N LEU A 376 -17.48 12.18 0.92
CA LEU A 376 -18.35 11.03 1.18
C LEU A 376 -18.28 10.10 -0.03
N ILE A 377 -17.82 8.88 0.20
CA ILE A 377 -17.71 7.85 -0.82
C ILE A 377 -18.99 7.03 -0.85
N LEU A 378 -19.59 6.93 -2.03
CA LEU A 378 -20.75 6.09 -2.31
C LEU A 378 -20.40 5.19 -3.49
N ALA A 379 -20.80 3.92 -3.44
CA ALA A 379 -20.41 2.94 -4.45
C ALA A 379 -21.55 1.99 -4.80
N PHE A 380 -21.42 1.31 -5.94
CA PHE A 380 -22.20 0.11 -6.21
C PHE A 380 -21.39 -1.14 -5.86
N SER A 381 -22.06 -2.22 -5.44
CA SER A 381 -21.41 -3.47 -5.05
C SER A 381 -20.59 -4.10 -6.19
N GLU A 382 -21.02 -3.83 -7.42
CA GLU A 382 -20.49 -4.24 -8.71
C GLU A 382 -19.19 -3.51 -9.08
N THR A 383 -18.96 -2.33 -8.50
CA THR A 383 -17.85 -1.43 -8.85
C THR A 383 -17.03 -0.97 -7.66
N ALA A 384 -17.43 -1.29 -6.42
CA ALA A 384 -16.77 -0.82 -5.21
C ALA A 384 -15.32 -1.32 -5.09
N HIS A 385 -14.36 -0.48 -5.47
CA HIS A 385 -12.93 -0.69 -5.31
C HIS A 385 -12.49 -0.40 -3.87
N GLY A 386 -13.03 0.67 -3.28
CA GLY A 386 -12.58 1.26 -2.03
C GLY A 386 -13.25 0.75 -0.76
N ARG A 387 -13.60 -0.54 -0.65
CA ARG A 387 -14.41 -1.07 0.48
C ARG A 387 -13.83 -0.80 1.89
N VAL A 388 -12.51 -0.65 2.00
CA VAL A 388 -11.85 -0.24 3.26
C VAL A 388 -12.23 1.18 3.68
N TYR A 389 -12.53 2.04 2.71
CA TYR A 389 -12.81 3.46 2.89
C TYR A 389 -14.28 3.82 2.63
N THR A 390 -15.16 2.84 2.42
CA THR A 390 -16.58 3.06 2.11
C THR A 390 -17.42 2.29 3.12
N ALA A 391 -18.21 3.00 3.93
CA ALA A 391 -19.08 2.35 4.92
C ALA A 391 -20.04 1.35 4.23
N PRO A 392 -20.28 0.16 4.80
CA PRO A 392 -21.14 -0.85 4.17
C PRO A 392 -22.54 -0.34 3.81
N GLU A 393 -23.12 0.54 4.63
CA GLU A 393 -24.42 1.18 4.39
C GLU A 393 -24.43 2.21 3.22
N HIS A 394 -23.26 2.52 2.68
CA HIS A 394 -23.05 3.41 1.52
C HIS A 394 -22.65 2.65 0.25
N ILE A 395 -22.71 1.31 0.29
CA ILE A 395 -22.52 0.43 -0.86
C ILE A 395 -23.88 -0.17 -1.23
N TYR A 396 -24.36 0.12 -2.43
CA TYR A 396 -25.69 -0.28 -2.92
C TYR A 396 -25.55 -1.34 -4.01
N ALA A 397 -26.53 -2.22 -4.18
CA ALA A 397 -26.63 -2.96 -5.45
C ALA A 397 -27.05 -1.99 -6.57
N SER A 398 -26.59 -2.17 -7.81
CA SER A 398 -26.96 -1.27 -8.92
C SER A 398 -28.47 -1.12 -9.11
N GLN A 399 -29.22 -2.22 -8.90
CA GLN A 399 -30.68 -2.22 -8.96
C GLN A 399 -31.36 -1.36 -7.87
N ASP A 400 -30.64 -1.04 -6.79
CA ASP A 400 -31.08 -0.19 -5.68
C ASP A 400 -30.48 1.22 -5.75
N TYR A 401 -30.16 1.71 -6.96
CA TYR A 401 -29.76 3.11 -7.18
C TYR A 401 -30.73 4.14 -6.56
N PRO A 402 -32.07 3.92 -6.43
CA PRO A 402 -32.95 4.90 -5.79
C PRO A 402 -32.58 5.15 -4.33
N ALA A 403 -32.06 4.15 -3.60
CA ALA A 403 -31.58 4.32 -2.23
C ALA A 403 -30.33 5.21 -2.18
N MET A 404 -29.39 5.04 -3.12
CA MET A 404 -28.24 5.92 -3.26
C MET A 404 -28.67 7.36 -3.55
N VAL A 405 -29.63 7.56 -4.46
CA VAL A 405 -30.21 8.89 -4.77
C VAL A 405 -30.83 9.52 -3.51
N ALA A 406 -31.59 8.76 -2.74
CA ALA A 406 -32.19 9.23 -1.49
C ALA A 406 -31.12 9.66 -0.48
N LYS A 407 -30.06 8.86 -0.33
CA LYS A 407 -28.92 9.18 0.54
C LYS A 407 -28.20 10.45 0.10
N ILE A 408 -27.92 10.61 -1.19
CA ILE A 408 -27.29 11.82 -1.74
C ILE A 408 -28.15 13.06 -1.46
N LYS A 409 -29.46 12.99 -1.69
CA LYS A 409 -30.39 14.09 -1.38
C LYS A 409 -30.39 14.43 0.11
N GLN A 410 -30.37 13.42 0.97
CA GLN A 410 -30.33 13.59 2.42
C GLN A 410 -29.05 14.31 2.89
N VAL A 411 -27.87 13.84 2.48
CA VAL A 411 -26.58 14.39 2.95
C VAL A 411 -26.30 15.79 2.38
N LEU A 412 -26.71 16.06 1.14
CA LEU A 412 -26.59 17.39 0.53
C LEU A 412 -27.68 18.38 1.01
N GLY A 413 -28.74 17.86 1.63
CA GLY A 413 -29.81 18.64 2.25
C GLY A 413 -29.56 18.97 3.72
N GLY A 414 -28.68 18.26 4.42
CA GLY A 414 -28.44 18.44 5.86
C GLY A 414 -26.99 18.16 6.28
N SER A 415 -26.35 19.16 6.89
CA SER A 415 -24.95 19.07 7.36
C SER A 415 -24.72 17.95 8.38
N GLN A 416 -25.70 17.70 9.25
CA GLN A 416 -25.63 16.62 10.24
C GLN A 416 -25.61 15.25 9.56
N ALA A 417 -26.48 15.01 8.57
CA ALA A 417 -26.51 13.74 7.84
C ALA A 417 -25.20 13.48 7.07
N MET A 418 -24.59 14.53 6.51
CA MET A 418 -23.26 14.43 5.90
C MET A 418 -22.19 14.06 6.94
N GLN A 419 -22.19 14.72 8.09
CA GLN A 419 -21.24 14.42 9.17
C GLN A 419 -21.36 12.98 9.66
N GLU A 420 -22.58 12.51 9.92
CA GLU A 420 -22.85 11.13 10.33
C GLU A 420 -22.35 10.12 9.28
N ALA A 421 -22.60 10.39 7.99
CA ALA A 421 -22.14 9.53 6.90
C ALA A 421 -20.59 9.48 6.80
N ILE A 422 -19.91 10.63 6.96
CA ILE A 422 -18.45 10.68 7.00
C ILE A 422 -17.89 9.96 8.24
N GLN A 423 -18.56 10.05 9.39
CA GLN A 423 -18.13 9.32 10.60
C GLN A 423 -18.26 7.81 10.42
N ALA A 424 -19.35 7.32 9.83
CA ALA A 424 -19.49 5.90 9.48
C ALA A 424 -18.37 5.42 8.56
N GLN A 425 -18.01 6.23 7.57
CA GLN A 425 -16.87 5.96 6.68
C GLN A 425 -15.53 5.90 7.42
N LYS A 426 -15.27 6.84 8.32
CA LYS A 426 -14.06 6.87 9.15
C LYS A 426 -14.00 5.66 10.09
N ALA A 427 -15.13 5.24 10.65
CA ALA A 427 -15.23 4.05 11.48
C ALA A 427 -14.95 2.77 10.67
N GLN A 428 -15.46 2.67 9.44
CA GLN A 428 -15.16 1.56 8.52
C GLN A 428 -13.66 1.46 8.21
N ALA A 429 -12.98 2.60 8.06
CA ALA A 429 -11.53 2.65 7.87
C ALA A 429 -10.74 2.49 9.19
N ASN A 430 -11.39 2.20 10.32
CA ASN A 430 -10.77 2.10 11.64
C ASN A 430 -9.95 3.34 12.01
N THR A 431 -10.46 4.54 11.69
CA THR A 431 -9.80 5.80 12.00
C THR A 431 -9.68 5.98 13.51
N LEU A 432 -8.47 6.30 13.99
CA LEU A 432 -8.18 6.58 15.39
C LEU A 432 -7.41 7.92 15.49
N PRO A 433 -7.83 8.86 16.36
CA PRO A 433 -7.06 10.06 16.63
C PRO A 433 -5.68 9.73 17.20
N ALA A 434 -4.65 10.51 16.82
CA ALA A 434 -3.29 10.30 17.30
C ALA A 434 -3.17 10.33 18.83
N SER A 435 -3.95 11.17 19.52
CA SER A 435 -3.96 11.22 20.99
C SER A 435 -4.41 9.90 21.63
N GLU A 436 -5.45 9.26 21.08
CA GLU A 436 -5.94 7.98 21.60
C GLU A 436 -4.97 6.83 21.28
N MET A 437 -4.23 6.94 20.17
CA MET A 437 -3.14 6.01 19.85
C MET A 437 -2.01 6.07 20.88
N VAL A 438 -1.61 7.27 21.31
CA VAL A 438 -0.60 7.46 22.36
C VAL A 438 -1.02 6.72 23.63
N ASP A 439 -2.24 6.97 24.12
CA ASP A 439 -2.75 6.36 25.35
C ASP A 439 -2.71 4.83 25.29
N ARG A 440 -3.10 4.25 24.15
CA ARG A 440 -3.11 2.79 23.95
C ARG A 440 -1.70 2.20 23.87
N LEU A 441 -0.79 2.85 23.14
CA LEU A 441 0.58 2.35 22.97
C LEU A 441 1.46 2.57 24.20
N GLN A 442 1.24 3.66 24.96
CA GLN A 442 2.02 3.96 26.17
C GLN A 442 1.91 2.85 27.22
N SER A 443 0.74 2.20 27.30
CA SER A 443 0.52 1.06 28.19
C SER A 443 1.39 -0.18 27.87
N LEU A 444 1.83 -0.32 26.62
CA LEU A 444 2.62 -1.46 26.13
C LEU A 444 4.11 -1.16 26.06
N LEU A 445 4.47 0.05 25.66
CA LEU A 445 5.86 0.45 25.44
C LEU A 445 6.53 0.89 26.76
N GLY A 446 5.77 1.41 27.73
CA GLY A 446 6.30 1.88 29.01
C GLY A 446 7.18 3.14 28.87
N GLY A 447 7.21 3.99 29.91
CA GLY A 447 8.11 5.14 29.98
C GLY A 447 7.73 6.36 29.11
N ASN A 448 8.13 7.55 29.54
CA ASN A 448 7.95 8.82 28.81
C ASN A 448 8.83 8.83 27.55
N HIS A 449 8.31 8.39 26.42
CA HIS A 449 8.87 8.69 25.11
C HIS A 449 8.17 9.95 24.56
N VAL A 450 8.52 11.10 25.14
CA VAL A 450 8.18 12.45 24.65
C VAL A 450 9.47 13.21 24.42
#